data_AF-A0A2N2D5K0-F1
#
_entry.id   AF-A0A2N2D5K0-F1
#
_cell.length_a   1.000
_cell.length_b   1.000
_cell.length_c   1.000
_cell.angle_alpha   90.00
_cell.angle_beta   90.00
_cell.angle_gamma   90.00
#
_symmetry.space_group_name_H-M   'P 1'
#
loop_
_entity.id
_entity.type
_entity.pdbx_description
1 polymer ?
#
loop_
_entity_poly.entity_id
_entity_poly.type
_entity_poly.pdbx_seq_one_letter_code
_entity_poly.pdbx_strand_id
1 'polypeptide(L)' 'MIPPSTKDLINIGQSKYAVVVAAAQRARSLSEKRRNDENYRLSSMVTEALEDIIHSRVIIINKEESLLGKEV' A
#
# COMPACT_ATOMS: atom_id res chain seq x y z
N MET A 1 -8.46 5.24 -14.81
CA MET A 1 -7.10 4.80 -14.45
C MET A 1 -6.80 3.50 -15.17
N ILE A 2 -5.64 3.37 -15.81
CA ILE A 2 -5.15 2.06 -16.25
C ILE A 2 -4.48 1.44 -15.01
N PRO A 3 -4.96 0.31 -14.48
CA PRO A 3 -4.34 -0.31 -13.33
C PRO A 3 -2.90 -0.71 -13.67
N PRO A 4 -1.94 -0.55 -12.74
CA PRO A 4 -0.55 -0.96 -12.96
C PRO A 4 -0.50 -2.43 -13.34
N SER A 5 0.51 -2.81 -14.12
CA SER A 5 0.68 -4.23 -14.42
C SER A 5 1.06 -4.96 -13.13
N THR A 6 0.61 -6.20 -12.99
CA THR A 6 0.99 -7.05 -11.85
C THR A 6 2.51 -7.20 -11.75
N LYS A 7 3.24 -7.12 -12.87
CA LYS A 7 4.71 -7.15 -12.88
C LYS A 7 5.31 -5.95 -12.16
N ASP A 8 4.80 -4.75 -12.41
CA ASP A 8 5.30 -3.53 -11.78
C ASP A 8 5.07 -3.55 -10.28
N LEU A 9 3.90 -4.01 -9.85
CA LEU A 9 3.57 -4.16 -8.44
C LEU A 9 4.49 -5.17 -7.72
N ILE A 10 4.84 -6.29 -8.36
CA ILE A 10 5.74 -7.29 -7.77
C ILE A 10 7.15 -6.74 -7.63
N ASN A 11 7.64 -5.99 -8.63
CA ASN A 11 8.96 -5.37 -8.55
C ASN A 11 9.07 -4.40 -7.36
N ILE A 12 7.96 -3.73 -7.00
CA ILE A 12 7.90 -2.83 -5.84
C ILE A 12 7.73 -3.60 -4.53
N GLY A 13 6.82 -4.58 -4.49
CA GLY A 13 6.39 -5.23 -3.25
C GLY A 13 7.05 -6.56 -2.92
N GLN A 14 8.06 -6.99 -3.68
CA GLN A 14 8.76 -8.27 -3.58
C GLN A 14 7.92 -9.53 -3.84
N SER A 15 6.63 -9.54 -3.51
CA SER A 15 5.70 -10.62 -3.83
C SER A 15 4.27 -10.11 -4.04
N LYS A 16 3.47 -10.87 -4.80
CA LYS A 16 2.05 -10.56 -5.03
C LYS A 16 1.26 -10.45 -3.72
N TYR A 17 1.56 -11.32 -2.75
CA TYR A 17 0.88 -11.35 -1.46
C TYR A 17 1.23 -10.15 -0.59
N ALA A 18 2.50 -9.73 -0.61
CA ALA A 18 2.94 -8.56 0.14
C ALA A 18 2.27 -7.27 -0.39
N VAL A 19 2.12 -7.14 -1.71
CA VAL A 19 1.34 -6.04 -2.32
C VAL A 19 -0.11 -6.05 -1.84
N VAL A 20 -0.77 -7.22 -1.81
CA VAL A 20 -2.16 -7.34 -1.35
C VAL A 20 -2.30 -6.93 0.12
N VAL A 21 -1.41 -7.42 0.98
CA VAL A 21 -1.42 -7.09 2.42
C VAL A 21 -1.18 -5.60 2.62
N ALA A 22 -0.19 -5.02 1.94
CA ALA A 22 0.12 -3.60 2.04
C ALA A 22 -1.05 -2.71 1.56
N ALA A 23 -1.68 -3.08 0.44
CA ALA A 23 -2.83 -2.35 -0.08
C ALA A 23 -4.02 -2.39 0.90
N ALA A 24 -4.30 -3.56 1.50
CA ALA A 24 -5.37 -3.70 2.50
C ALA A 24 -5.10 -2.89 3.76
N GLN A 25 -3.87 -2.91 4.29
CA GLN A 25 -3.45 -2.11 5.44
C GLN A 25 -3.56 -0.61 5.15
N ARG A 26 -3.08 -0.17 3.98
CA ARG A 26 -3.16 1.23 3.57
C ARG A 26 -4.59 1.68 3.37
N ALA A 27 -5.42 0.89 2.70
CA ALA A 27 -6.84 1.17 2.54
C ALA A 27 -7.49 1.34 3.91
N ARG A 28 -7.27 0.41 4.86
CA ARG A 28 -7.82 0.55 6.22
C ARG A 28 -7.42 1.87 6.89
N SER A 29 -6.14 2.25 6.82
CA SER A 29 -5.65 3.52 7.38
C SER A 29 -6.34 4.74 6.76
N LEU A 30 -6.55 4.73 5.44
CA LEU A 30 -7.30 5.78 4.75
C LEU A 30 -8.77 5.81 5.20
N SER A 31 -9.36 4.66 5.57
CA SER A 31 -10.77 4.55 5.99
C SER A 31 -10.94 5.25 7.32
N GLU A 32 -10.06 4.91 8.25
CA GLU A 32 -10.06 5.46 9.60
C GLU A 32 -9.82 6.98 9.57
N LYS A 33 -8.93 7.47 8.70
CA LYS A 33 -8.67 8.91 8.52
C LYS A 33 -9.85 9.69 7.95
N ARG A 34 -10.63 9.09 7.05
CA ARG A 34 -11.75 9.75 6.35
C ARG A 34 -13.12 9.28 6.84
N ARG A 35 -13.18 8.64 8.01
CA ARG A 35 -14.41 8.04 8.58
C ARG A 35 -15.57 9.03 8.74
N ASN A 36 -15.26 10.31 8.93
CA ASN A 36 -16.25 11.36 9.13
C ASN A 36 -16.47 12.22 7.87
N ASP A 37 -15.86 11.87 6.75
CA ASP A 37 -16.05 12.59 5.48
C ASP A 37 -17.19 11.93 4.69
N GLU A 38 -18.33 12.60 4.65
CA GLU A 38 -19.55 12.12 3.97
C GLU A 38 -19.37 11.97 2.45
N ASN A 39 -18.39 12.64 1.86
CA ASN A 39 -18.09 12.53 0.43
C ASN A 39 -17.13 11.39 0.12
N TYR A 40 -16.59 10.72 1.14
CA TYR A 40 -15.56 9.71 0.93
C TYR A 40 -16.14 8.37 0.49
N ARG A 41 -15.81 7.97 -0.74
CA ARG A 41 -16.26 6.71 -1.32
C ARG A 41 -15.33 5.56 -0.93
N LEU A 42 -15.89 4.55 -0.26
CA LEU A 42 -15.18 3.30 0.08
C LEU A 42 -14.55 2.61 -1.16
N SER A 43 -15.13 2.79 -2.35
CA SER A 43 -14.61 2.21 -3.59
C SER A 43 -13.31 2.86 -4.08
N SER A 44 -13.02 4.12 -3.75
CA SER A 44 -11.79 4.80 -4.18
C SER A 44 -10.58 4.47 -3.30
N MET A 45 -10.82 3.89 -2.13
CA MET A 45 -9.82 3.57 -1.12
C MET A 45 -8.73 2.62 -1.60
N VAL A 46 -9.16 1.55 -2.27
CA VAL A 46 -8.26 0.51 -2.76
C VAL A 46 -7.46 1.07 -3.93
N THR A 47 -8.08 1.89 -4.77
CA THR A 47 -7.41 2.60 -5.85
C THR A 47 -6.33 3.55 -5.32
N GLU A 48 -6.66 4.38 -4.33
CA GLU A 48 -5.72 5.31 -3.70
C GLU A 48 -4.59 4.56 -2.97
N ALA A 49 -4.91 3.47 -2.28
CA ALA A 49 -3.90 2.62 -1.64
C ALA A 49 -2.92 1.99 -2.66
N LEU A 50 -3.42 1.54 -3.82
CA LEU A 50 -2.58 1.03 -4.89
C LEU A 50 -1.73 2.13 -5.50
N GLU A 51 -2.29 3.33 -5.73
CA GLU A 51 -1.51 4.49 -6.19
C GLU A 51 -0.40 4.84 -5.20
N ASP A 52 -0.68 4.80 -3.90
CA ASP A 52 0.33 5.07 -2.87
C ASP A 52 1.49 4.06 -2.92
N ILE A 53 1.21 2.79 -3.24
CA ILE A 53 2.24 1.77 -3.42
C ILE A 53 3.06 2.03 -4.70
N ILE A 54 2.38 2.29 -5.83
CA ILE A 54 3.03 2.53 -7.13
C ILE A 54 3.98 3.74 -7.07
N HIS A 55 3.55 4.81 -6.41
CA HIS A 55 4.34 6.04 -6.28
C HIS A 55 5.29 6.02 -5.08
N SER A 56 5.52 4.85 -4.46
CA SER A 56 6.42 4.66 -3.31
C SER A 56 6.10 5.55 -2.10
N ARG A 57 4.84 5.98 -1.95
CA ARG A 57 4.32 6.64 -0.73
C ARG A 57 4.08 5.64 0.39
N VAL A 58 3.98 4.35 0.06
CA VAL A 58 4.00 3.20 0.98
C VAL A 58 5.14 2.28 0.56
N ILE A 59 6.02 1.96 1.51
CA ILE A 59 7.16 1.06 1.31
C ILE A 59 6.84 -0.28 1.95
N ILE A 60 7.03 -1.36 1.19
CA ILE A 60 6.84 -2.73 1.66
C ILE A 60 8.21 -3.23 2.13
N ILE A 61 8.40 -3.33 3.44
CA ILE A 61 9.64 -3.81 4.05
C ILE A 61 9.51 -5.27 4.46
N ASN A 62 10.53 -6.07 4.13
CA ASN A 62 10.64 -7.42 4.64
C ASN A 62 11.25 -7.37 6.04
N LYS A 63 10.75 -8.20 6.96
CA LYS A 63 11.10 -8.09 8.39
C LYS A 63 12.60 -8.32 8.65
N GLU A 64 13.26 -9.07 7.77
CA GLU A 64 14.70 -9.33 7.79
C GLU A 64 15.54 -8.07 7.52
N GLU A 65 15.12 -7.16 6.64
CA GLU A 65 15.83 -5.89 6.39
C GLU A 65 15.64 -4.85 7.51
N SER A 66 14.54 -4.92 8.26
CA SER A 66 14.27 -3.95 9.34
C SER A 66 15.16 -4.13 10.58
N LEU A 67 15.87 -5.26 10.69
CA LEU A 67 16.77 -5.58 11.79
C LEU A 67 18.21 -5.09 11.53
N LEU A 68 18.61 -4.89 10.27
CA LEU A 68 19.93 -4.34 9.93
C LEU A 68 20.08 -2.84 10.20
N GLY A 69 18.96 -2.10 10.35
CA GLY A 69 18.96 -0.66 10.61
C GLY A 69 18.84 -0.28 12.09
N LYS A 70 18.84 -1.25 13.02
CA LYS A 70 18.67 -1.02 14.47
C LYS A 70 19.93 -1.24 15.31
N GLU A 71 21.05 -1.59 14.68
CA GLU A 71 22.36 -1.64 15.32
C GLU A 71 23.18 -0.39 14.93
N VAL A 72 22.83 0.78 15.49
CA VAL A 72 23.74 1.93 15.67
C VAL A 72 23.37 2.64 16.96
#